data_AF-A0A7Y2YFR9-F1
#
_entry.id   AF-A0A7Y2YFR9-F1
#
_cell.length_a   1.000
_cell.length_b   1.000
_cell.length_c   1.000
_cell.angle_alpha   90.00
_cell.angle_beta   90.00
_cell.angle_gamma   90.00
#
_symmetry.space_group_name_H-M   'P 1'
#
loop_
_entity.id
_entity.type
_entity.pdbx_description
1 polymer ?
#
loop_
_entity_poly.entity_id
_entity_poly.type
_entity_poly.pdbx_seq_one_letter_code
_entity_poly.pdbx_strand_id
1 'polypeptide(L)'
;MIRILLLPLFLFIFFSSPGLLAQDITGKELLSRAIDYHDPDNAWSTFSGTLFITMETPNNSERKSEVTLNFPADYFKLVVRKDDTTTEEVIDKGVCSLVVNGKKIKKQAEDSTNNKEPCGQTEMMRNYYTYLYGLPMKLRDKGTIIDPAVVKKTFKGKAYLTLKVNYEEEVGKDTWYFYFNPDNYALEAYQFFHDEAANDGEYIMLETDNFETINGIKIPKKRSWYTNKEDRLLGTDILTRASNKTE
;
A
#
# COMPACT_ATOMS: atom_id res chain seq x y z
N MET A 1 -57.85 -47.10 -48.90
CA MET A 1 -57.52 -45.91 -48.09
C MET A 1 -56.55 -46.34 -47.00
N ILE A 2 -55.25 -46.11 -47.20
CA ILE A 2 -54.19 -46.50 -46.26
C ILE A 2 -53.90 -45.28 -45.37
N ARG A 3 -54.13 -45.40 -44.05
CA ARG A 3 -53.78 -44.38 -43.06
C ARG A 3 -52.39 -44.70 -42.52
N ILE A 4 -51.40 -43.91 -42.92
CA ILE A 4 -50.04 -43.96 -42.35
C ILE A 4 -50.06 -43.08 -41.09
N LEU A 5 -49.86 -43.69 -39.92
CA LEU A 5 -49.68 -42.99 -38.65
C LEU A 5 -48.22 -42.52 -38.57
N LEU A 6 -47.98 -41.21 -38.71
CA LEU A 6 -46.67 -40.58 -38.49
C LEU A 6 -46.49 -40.34 -36.98
N LEU A 7 -45.58 -41.10 -36.37
CA LEU A 7 -45.14 -40.92 -34.98
C LEU A 7 -44.09 -39.79 -34.94
N PRO A 8 -44.23 -38.74 -34.11
CA PRO A 8 -43.24 -37.67 -34.05
C PRO A 8 -42.02 -38.15 -33.25
N LEU A 9 -40.88 -38.27 -33.92
CA LEU A 9 -39.60 -38.55 -33.30
C LEU A 9 -39.12 -37.29 -32.56
N PHE A 10 -39.33 -37.24 -31.25
CA PHE A 10 -38.88 -36.14 -30.39
C PHE A 10 -37.36 -36.24 -30.21
N LEU A 11 -36.61 -35.44 -30.98
CA LEU A 11 -35.15 -35.35 -30.89
C LEU A 11 -34.78 -34.58 -29.62
N PHE A 12 -34.43 -35.30 -28.55
CA PHE A 12 -33.91 -34.70 -27.32
C PHE A 12 -32.47 -34.20 -27.57
N ILE A 13 -32.33 -32.92 -27.90
CA ILE A 13 -31.03 -32.24 -27.95
C ILE A 13 -30.58 -32.05 -26.50
N PHE A 14 -29.66 -32.89 -26.03
CA PHE A 14 -28.92 -32.65 -24.80
C PHE A 14 -28.08 -31.39 -25.00
N PHE A 15 -28.55 -30.26 -24.45
CA PHE A 15 -27.72 -29.09 -24.22
C PHE A 15 -26.70 -29.46 -23.14
N SER A 16 -25.52 -29.90 -23.57
CA SER A 16 -24.32 -29.91 -22.74
C SER A 16 -23.95 -28.46 -22.44
N SER A 17 -24.44 -27.93 -21.32
CA SER A 17 -23.93 -26.67 -20.78
C SER A 17 -22.42 -26.82 -20.64
N PRO A 18 -21.59 -25.99 -21.31
CA PRO A 18 -20.18 -25.96 -20.98
C PRO A 18 -20.11 -25.58 -19.51
N GLY A 19 -19.55 -26.45 -18.68
CA GLY A 19 -19.22 -26.10 -17.31
C GLY A 19 -18.34 -24.86 -17.39
N LEU A 20 -18.86 -23.72 -16.92
CA LEU A 20 -18.07 -22.53 -16.69
C LEU A 20 -16.98 -22.95 -15.69
N LEU A 21 -15.79 -23.26 -16.20
CA LEU A 21 -14.59 -23.26 -15.38
C LEU A 21 -14.46 -21.80 -14.92
N ALA A 22 -14.81 -21.54 -13.66
CA ALA A 22 -14.51 -20.27 -13.04
C ALA A 22 -12.99 -20.09 -13.17
N GLN A 23 -12.55 -19.15 -13.99
CA GLN A 23 -11.15 -18.81 -14.08
C GLN A 23 -10.75 -18.15 -12.77
N ASP A 24 -9.75 -18.72 -12.10
CA ASP A 24 -9.15 -18.07 -10.93
C ASP A 24 -8.54 -16.73 -11.37
N ILE A 25 -8.81 -15.68 -10.60
CA ILE A 25 -8.29 -14.34 -10.87
C ILE A 25 -6.76 -14.36 -10.78
N THR A 26 -6.09 -13.78 -11.77
CA THR A 26 -4.62 -13.66 -11.75
C THR A 26 -4.15 -12.58 -10.79
N GLY A 27 -2.89 -12.62 -10.39
CA GLY A 27 -2.32 -11.64 -9.46
C GLY A 27 -2.42 -10.19 -9.97
N LYS A 28 -2.24 -10.00 -11.29
CA LYS A 28 -2.38 -8.69 -11.95
C LYS A 28 -3.83 -8.20 -11.98
N GLU A 29 -4.78 -9.08 -12.22
CA GLU A 29 -6.22 -8.72 -12.20
C GLU A 29 -6.67 -8.38 -10.77
N LEU A 30 -6.22 -9.13 -9.77
CA LEU A 30 -6.51 -8.81 -8.36
C LEU A 30 -5.95 -7.43 -7.98
N LEU A 31 -4.69 -7.14 -8.33
CA LEU A 31 -4.13 -5.81 -8.08
C LEU A 31 -4.93 -4.72 -8.80
N SER A 32 -5.34 -4.94 -10.06
CA SER A 32 -6.14 -3.96 -10.78
C SER A 32 -7.45 -3.66 -10.06
N ARG A 33 -8.20 -4.69 -9.64
CA ARG A 33 -9.46 -4.51 -8.92
C ARG A 33 -9.27 -3.80 -7.57
N ALA A 34 -8.18 -4.11 -6.87
CA ALA A 34 -7.84 -3.43 -5.63
C ALA A 34 -7.54 -1.94 -5.87
N ILE A 35 -6.77 -1.62 -6.92
CA ILE A 35 -6.49 -0.22 -7.28
C ILE A 35 -7.78 0.50 -7.67
N ASP A 36 -8.65 -0.11 -8.47
CA ASP A 36 -9.93 0.50 -8.85
C ASP A 36 -10.85 0.76 -7.64
N TYR A 37 -10.76 -0.08 -6.60
CA TYR A 37 -11.48 0.15 -5.34
C TYR A 37 -10.94 1.37 -4.57
N HIS A 38 -9.62 1.55 -4.55
CA HIS A 38 -8.93 2.58 -3.75
C HIS A 38 -8.75 3.91 -4.48
N ASP A 39 -8.53 3.92 -5.78
CA ASP A 39 -8.21 5.07 -6.62
C ASP A 39 -8.83 4.90 -8.03
N PRO A 40 -10.17 4.97 -8.15
CA PRO A 40 -10.86 4.72 -9.42
C PRO A 40 -10.51 5.72 -10.54
N ASP A 41 -10.07 6.92 -10.15
CA ASP A 41 -9.73 8.01 -11.07
C ASP A 41 -8.22 8.07 -11.39
N ASN A 42 -7.42 7.13 -10.87
CA ASN A 42 -5.95 7.08 -11.01
C ASN A 42 -5.26 8.38 -10.56
N ALA A 43 -5.80 9.02 -9.52
CA ALA A 43 -5.38 10.31 -8.99
C ALA A 43 -4.07 10.23 -8.21
N TRP A 44 -3.64 9.03 -7.76
CA TRP A 44 -2.39 8.86 -7.01
C TRP A 44 -1.17 9.33 -7.81
N SER A 45 -1.14 9.07 -9.11
CA SER A 45 0.00 9.43 -9.98
C SER A 45 0.29 10.95 -10.03
N THR A 46 -0.73 11.77 -9.78
CA THR A 46 -0.65 13.24 -9.74
C THR A 46 -0.99 13.79 -8.36
N PHE A 47 -0.85 12.98 -7.31
CA PHE A 47 -1.28 13.34 -5.96
C PHE A 47 -0.64 14.66 -5.50
N SER A 48 -1.49 15.55 -4.98
CA SER A 48 -1.05 16.69 -4.19
C SER A 48 -1.95 16.88 -2.98
N GLY A 49 -1.34 16.91 -1.80
CA GLY A 49 -2.05 17.08 -0.54
C GLY A 49 -1.14 16.91 0.66
N THR A 50 -1.73 17.08 1.84
CA THR A 50 -1.06 16.92 3.13
C THR A 50 -1.80 15.87 3.95
N LEU A 51 -1.05 14.91 4.49
CA LEU A 51 -1.51 13.88 5.40
C LEU A 51 -1.07 14.22 6.83
N PHE A 52 -2.01 14.24 7.77
CA PHE A 52 -1.76 14.49 9.19
C PHE A 52 -1.84 13.17 9.95
N ILE A 53 -0.69 12.66 10.39
CA ILE A 53 -0.56 11.32 10.95
C ILE A 53 -0.11 11.44 12.41
N THR A 54 -0.82 10.79 13.32
CA THR A 54 -0.39 10.58 14.70
C THR A 54 0.08 9.14 14.85
N MET A 55 1.34 8.95 15.25
CA MET A 55 1.85 7.63 15.61
C MET A 55 1.81 7.45 17.13
N GLU A 56 1.18 6.36 17.56
CA GLU A 56 1.15 5.88 18.93
C GLU A 56 2.05 4.65 19.07
N THR A 57 2.94 4.64 20.07
CA THR A 57 3.79 3.49 20.40
C THR A 57 3.61 3.18 21.89
N PRO A 58 3.54 1.91 22.31
CA PRO A 58 3.42 1.56 23.72
C PRO A 58 4.47 2.27 24.59
N ASN A 59 4.03 2.85 25.71
CA ASN A 59 4.88 3.52 26.71
C ASN A 59 5.70 4.72 26.18
N ASN A 60 5.30 5.32 25.06
CA ASN A 60 5.97 6.47 24.46
C ASN A 60 4.96 7.61 24.20
N SER A 61 5.46 8.84 24.15
CA SER A 61 4.69 9.98 23.68
C SER A 61 4.33 9.84 22.20
N GLU A 62 3.17 10.39 21.84
CA GLU A 62 2.72 10.47 20.46
C GLU A 62 3.71 11.26 19.60
N ARG A 63 3.89 10.80 18.36
CA ARG A 63 4.58 11.56 17.31
C ARG A 63 3.57 12.05 16.29
N LYS A 64 3.54 13.36 16.05
CA LYS A 64 2.67 13.98 15.04
C LYS A 64 3.48 14.33 13.79
N SER A 65 3.07 13.80 12.65
CA SER A 65 3.68 14.01 11.34
C SER A 65 2.74 14.77 10.42
N GLU A 66 3.23 15.81 9.76
CA GLU A 66 2.59 16.46 8.62
C GLU A 66 3.38 16.09 7.36
N VAL A 67 2.77 15.30 6.48
CA VAL A 67 3.39 14.79 5.26
C VAL A 67 2.77 15.48 4.07
N THR A 68 3.46 16.45 3.49
CA THR A 68 3.03 17.14 2.28
C THR A 68 3.69 16.52 1.07
N LEU A 69 2.87 16.12 0.10
CA LEU A 69 3.29 15.54 -1.17
C LEU A 69 2.73 16.40 -2.30
N ASN A 70 3.52 16.63 -3.33
CA ASN A 70 3.07 17.16 -4.60
C ASN A 70 3.95 16.56 -5.70
N PHE A 71 3.46 15.49 -6.32
CA PHE A 71 4.21 14.78 -7.36
C PHE A 71 4.45 15.64 -8.60
N PRO A 72 3.47 16.42 -9.12
CA PRO A 72 3.71 17.31 -10.26
C PRO A 72 4.81 18.37 -10.04
N ALA A 73 4.99 18.83 -8.81
CA ALA A 73 6.00 19.83 -8.45
C ALA A 73 7.34 19.23 -7.98
N ASP A 74 7.47 17.90 -7.92
CA ASP A 74 8.58 17.19 -7.27
C ASP A 74 8.87 17.76 -5.87
N TYR A 75 7.83 17.81 -5.05
CA TYR A 75 7.90 18.39 -3.71
C TYR A 75 7.46 17.39 -2.64
N PHE A 76 8.29 17.29 -1.60
CA PHE A 76 8.01 16.56 -0.37
C PHE A 76 8.37 17.44 0.82
N LYS A 77 7.49 17.48 1.83
CA LYS A 77 7.80 18.07 3.13
C LYS A 77 7.28 17.16 4.23
N LEU A 78 8.14 16.89 5.20
CA LEU A 78 7.80 16.16 6.42
C LEU A 78 8.09 17.05 7.62
N VAL A 79 7.05 17.36 8.39
CA VAL A 79 7.20 18.00 9.70
C VAL A 79 6.86 16.98 10.77
N VAL A 80 7.82 16.64 11.63
CA VAL A 80 7.65 15.72 12.76
C VAL A 80 7.71 16.50 14.05
N ARG A 81 6.74 16.30 14.93
CA ARG A 81 6.73 16.81 16.30
C ARG A 81 6.62 15.64 17.27
N LYS A 82 7.57 15.54 18.19
CA LYS A 82 7.58 14.57 19.28
C LYS A 82 8.24 15.21 20.50
N ASP A 83 7.59 15.13 21.64
CA ASP A 83 8.01 15.81 22.86
C ASP A 83 8.29 17.31 22.56
N ASP A 84 9.45 17.82 22.95
CA ASP A 84 9.89 19.20 22.70
C ASP A 84 10.68 19.36 21.38
N THR A 85 10.71 18.33 20.53
CA THR A 85 11.48 18.34 19.28
C THR A 85 10.56 18.48 18.07
N THR A 86 10.90 19.42 17.20
CA THR A 86 10.33 19.58 15.87
C THR A 86 11.41 19.45 14.81
N THR A 87 11.21 18.53 13.88
CA THR A 87 12.05 18.37 12.69
C THR A 87 11.24 18.69 11.45
N GLU A 88 11.82 19.44 10.53
CA GLU A 88 11.28 19.69 9.20
C GLU A 88 12.30 19.25 8.14
N GLU A 89 11.86 18.34 7.28
CA GLU A 89 12.62 17.85 6.13
C GLU A 89 11.89 18.22 4.85
N VAL A 90 12.60 18.73 3.85
CA VAL A 90 12.03 19.15 2.57
C VAL A 90 12.88 18.65 1.43
N ILE A 91 12.24 18.13 0.38
CA ILE A 91 12.76 18.00 -0.99
C ILE A 91 11.93 18.95 -1.86
N ASP A 92 12.59 19.87 -2.56
CA ASP A 92 11.97 20.72 -3.59
C ASP A 92 12.83 20.62 -4.85
N LYS A 93 12.33 19.90 -5.88
CA LYS A 93 13.03 19.67 -7.14
C LYS A 93 14.45 19.11 -6.95
N GLY A 94 14.56 18.10 -6.10
CA GLY A 94 15.83 17.46 -5.72
C GLY A 94 16.72 18.25 -4.75
N VAL A 95 16.35 19.47 -4.34
CA VAL A 95 17.09 20.25 -3.34
C VAL A 95 16.56 19.94 -1.94
N CYS A 96 17.45 19.47 -1.06
CA CYS A 96 17.07 19.10 0.29
C CYS A 96 17.39 20.14 1.37
N SER A 97 16.53 20.21 2.37
CA SER A 97 16.80 20.95 3.61
C SER A 97 16.31 20.20 4.84
N LEU A 98 17.04 20.37 5.94
CA LEU A 98 16.70 19.85 7.26
C LEU A 98 16.73 21.01 8.26
N VAL A 99 15.67 21.15 9.03
CA VAL A 99 15.55 22.12 10.12
C VAL A 99 15.18 21.38 11.39
N VAL A 100 15.92 21.60 12.47
CA VAL A 100 15.65 21.02 13.79
C VAL A 100 15.46 22.15 14.77
N ASN A 101 14.29 22.21 15.43
CA ASN A 101 13.91 23.25 16.39
C ASN A 101 14.16 24.67 15.84
N GLY A 102 13.77 24.89 14.57
CA GLY A 102 13.93 26.16 13.85
C GLY A 102 15.34 26.47 13.36
N LYS A 103 16.33 25.61 13.62
CA LYS A 103 17.72 25.80 13.17
C LYS A 103 17.99 24.96 11.93
N LYS A 104 18.39 25.61 10.84
CA LYS A 104 18.81 24.92 9.62
C LYS A 104 20.08 24.11 9.89
N ILE A 105 20.00 22.81 9.66
CA ILE A 105 21.14 21.91 9.75
C ILE A 105 21.82 21.93 8.37
N LYS A 106 23.05 22.46 8.32
CA LYS A 106 23.91 22.19 7.17
C LYS A 106 24.27 20.73 7.25
N LYS A 107 23.84 19.91 6.29
CA LYS A 107 24.41 18.57 6.16
C LYS A 107 25.92 18.78 6.05
N GLN A 108 26.68 18.24 7.01
CA GLN A 108 28.10 18.03 6.78
C GLN A 108 28.13 17.19 5.50
N ALA A 109 28.83 17.65 4.47
CA ALA A 109 29.23 16.74 3.41
C ALA A 109 30.03 15.65 4.12
N GLU A 110 29.38 14.53 4.45
CA GLU A 110 30.09 13.33 4.86
C GLU A 110 30.95 12.97 3.66
N ASP A 111 32.26 13.16 3.85
CA ASP A 111 33.38 12.85 2.98
C ASP A 111 33.06 12.58 1.50
N SER A 112 33.52 13.51 0.68
CA SER A 112 33.59 13.49 -0.78
C SER A 112 34.47 12.35 -1.35
N THR A 113 34.16 11.10 -1.02
CA THR A 113 34.84 9.91 -1.58
C THR A 113 33.91 8.80 -2.05
N ASN A 114 32.59 8.92 -1.89
CA ASN A 114 31.63 8.01 -2.54
C ASN A 114 30.38 8.77 -2.98
N ASN A 115 29.97 8.63 -4.24
CA ASN A 115 28.71 9.12 -4.82
C ASN A 115 27.49 8.72 -3.96
N LYS A 116 27.16 9.48 -2.91
CA LYS A 116 25.94 9.32 -2.13
C LYS A 116 25.07 10.56 -2.28
N GLU A 117 23.79 10.30 -2.57
CA GLU A 117 22.80 11.32 -2.92
C GLU A 117 22.68 12.39 -1.82
N PRO A 118 22.60 13.68 -2.19
CA PRO A 118 22.56 14.80 -1.24
C PRO A 118 21.36 14.78 -0.28
N CYS A 119 20.41 13.88 -0.50
CA CYS A 119 19.10 13.84 0.12
C CYS A 119 18.81 12.56 0.94
N GLY A 120 19.74 11.60 1.02
CA GLY A 120 19.53 10.23 1.52
C GLY A 120 18.43 9.99 2.57
N GLN A 121 18.54 10.55 3.79
CA GLN A 121 17.50 10.36 4.83
C GLN A 121 16.12 10.90 4.44
N THR A 122 16.07 12.07 3.82
CA THR A 122 14.80 12.70 3.42
C THR A 122 14.17 11.98 2.23
N GLU A 123 14.99 11.45 1.31
CA GLU A 123 14.52 10.56 0.25
C GLU A 123 13.98 9.24 0.81
N MET A 124 14.66 8.65 1.79
CA MET A 124 14.15 7.47 2.49
C MET A 124 12.78 7.76 3.12
N MET A 125 12.62 8.90 3.80
CA MET A 125 11.33 9.28 4.41
C MET A 125 10.25 9.53 3.35
N ARG A 126 10.58 10.22 2.24
CA ARG A 126 9.66 10.37 1.10
C ARG A 126 9.22 9.02 0.59
N ASN A 127 10.15 8.10 0.33
CA ASN A 127 9.86 6.77 -0.20
C ASN A 127 9.02 5.95 0.79
N TYR A 128 9.32 6.02 2.09
CA TYR A 128 8.56 5.37 3.15
C TYR A 128 7.09 5.82 3.18
N TYR A 129 6.83 7.14 3.29
CA TYR A 129 5.46 7.64 3.37
C TYR A 129 4.70 7.47 2.05
N THR A 130 5.35 7.68 0.90
CA THR A 130 4.72 7.48 -0.41
C THR A 130 4.39 6.02 -0.66
N TYR A 131 5.23 5.08 -0.21
CA TYR A 131 4.92 3.65 -0.30
C TYR A 131 3.68 3.32 0.56
N LEU A 132 3.73 3.55 1.87
CA LEU A 132 2.68 3.11 2.79
C LEU A 132 1.31 3.74 2.55
N TYR A 133 1.27 5.01 2.16
CA TYR A 133 0.02 5.74 1.93
C TYR A 133 -0.45 5.69 0.47
N GLY A 134 0.41 5.20 -0.43
CA GLY A 134 0.06 4.94 -1.82
C GLY A 134 -0.33 3.48 -2.12
N LEU A 135 -0.28 2.57 -1.15
CA LEU A 135 -0.77 1.21 -1.34
C LEU A 135 -2.29 1.20 -1.56
N PRO A 136 -2.82 0.37 -2.48
CA PRO A 136 -2.09 -0.61 -3.31
C PRO A 136 -1.50 -0.06 -4.63
N MET A 137 -1.73 1.21 -5.00
CA MET A 137 -1.27 1.80 -6.27
C MET A 137 0.24 1.67 -6.49
N LYS A 138 1.02 1.77 -5.41
CA LYS A 138 2.49 1.60 -5.43
C LYS A 138 2.98 0.23 -5.89
N LEU A 139 2.12 -0.79 -5.91
CA LEU A 139 2.47 -2.13 -6.43
C LEU A 139 2.50 -2.18 -7.98
N ARG A 140 2.21 -1.07 -8.66
CA ARG A 140 2.45 -0.90 -10.11
C ARG A 140 3.81 -0.28 -10.43
N ASP A 141 4.57 0.13 -9.42
CA ASP A 141 5.89 0.72 -9.63
C ASP A 141 6.85 -0.25 -10.31
N LYS A 142 7.77 0.30 -11.10
CA LYS A 142 8.87 -0.47 -11.70
C LYS A 142 9.66 -1.20 -10.62
N GLY A 143 10.01 -2.46 -10.90
CA GLY A 143 10.71 -3.34 -9.98
C GLY A 143 9.81 -4.14 -9.05
N THR A 144 8.48 -3.94 -9.11
CA THR A 144 7.53 -4.81 -8.42
C THR A 144 7.31 -6.11 -9.19
N ILE A 145 7.50 -7.25 -8.53
CA ILE A 145 7.33 -8.60 -9.09
C ILE A 145 6.11 -9.25 -8.43
N ILE A 146 4.96 -9.19 -9.11
CA ILE A 146 3.70 -9.77 -8.65
C ILE A 146 3.66 -11.25 -9.04
N ASP A 147 3.45 -12.13 -8.06
CA ASP A 147 3.19 -13.54 -8.34
C ASP A 147 1.90 -13.70 -9.15
N PRO A 148 1.91 -14.44 -10.27
CA PRO A 148 0.70 -14.65 -11.07
C PRO A 148 -0.41 -15.38 -10.30
N ALA A 149 -0.08 -16.18 -9.29
CA ALA A 149 -1.04 -16.94 -8.51
C ALA A 149 -1.66 -16.09 -7.38
N VAL A 150 -2.99 -16.21 -7.24
CA VAL A 150 -3.73 -15.68 -6.09
C VAL A 150 -4.07 -16.82 -5.16
N VAL A 151 -3.70 -16.69 -3.89
CA VAL A 151 -3.96 -17.71 -2.88
C VAL A 151 -5.08 -17.24 -1.95
N LYS A 152 -6.04 -18.13 -1.66
CA LYS A 152 -7.00 -17.89 -0.58
C LYS A 152 -6.36 -18.30 0.75
N LYS A 153 -6.22 -17.36 1.69
CA LYS A 153 -5.58 -17.60 2.99
C LYS A 153 -6.44 -17.04 4.11
N THR A 154 -6.53 -17.78 5.21
CA THR A 154 -7.06 -17.25 6.46
C THR A 154 -5.93 -16.59 7.24
N PHE A 155 -6.09 -15.32 7.59
CA PHE A 155 -5.16 -14.56 8.40
C PHE A 155 -5.92 -13.84 9.51
N LYS A 156 -5.47 -13.98 10.76
CA LYS A 156 -6.14 -13.40 11.94
C LYS A 156 -7.66 -13.66 12.00
N GLY A 157 -8.08 -14.86 11.60
CA GLY A 157 -9.48 -15.30 11.65
C GLY A 157 -10.37 -14.84 10.48
N LYS A 158 -9.85 -14.11 9.50
CA LYS A 158 -10.57 -13.66 8.29
C LYS A 158 -9.97 -14.28 7.03
N ALA A 159 -10.81 -14.61 6.05
CA ALA A 159 -10.39 -15.13 4.75
C ALA A 159 -10.06 -13.99 3.78
N TYR A 160 -8.98 -14.13 3.04
CA TYR A 160 -8.47 -13.15 2.08
C TYR A 160 -8.12 -13.76 0.75
N LEU A 161 -8.14 -12.94 -0.30
CA LEU A 161 -7.32 -13.15 -1.49
C LEU A 161 -5.93 -12.57 -1.21
N THR A 162 -4.88 -13.34 -1.42
CA THR A 162 -3.50 -12.94 -1.07
C THR A 162 -2.64 -12.84 -2.31
N LEU A 163 -1.96 -11.70 -2.46
CA LEU A 163 -0.89 -11.51 -3.43
C LEU A 163 0.47 -11.65 -2.76
N LYS A 164 1.32 -12.52 -3.30
CA LYS A 164 2.75 -12.51 -3.02
C LYS A 164 3.44 -11.52 -3.95
N VAL A 165 4.27 -10.66 -3.38
CA VAL A 165 5.03 -9.64 -4.12
C VAL A 165 6.47 -9.69 -3.66
N ASN A 166 7.38 -9.79 -4.62
CA ASN A 166 8.80 -9.57 -4.42
C ASN A 166 9.21 -8.31 -5.18
N TYR A 167 10.47 -7.92 -5.02
CA TYR A 167 11.03 -6.77 -5.72
C TYR A 167 12.33 -7.14 -6.41
N GLU A 168 12.68 -6.39 -7.45
CA GLU A 168 14.04 -6.37 -7.99
C GLU A 168 15.03 -6.00 -6.85
N GLU A 169 16.23 -6.58 -6.86
CA GLU A 169 17.15 -6.53 -5.71
C GLU A 169 17.54 -5.08 -5.31
N GLU A 170 17.58 -4.18 -6.29
CA GLU A 170 17.84 -2.75 -6.10
C GLU A 170 16.70 -1.98 -5.45
N VAL A 171 15.48 -2.54 -5.45
CA VAL A 171 14.29 -1.93 -4.85
C VAL A 171 14.08 -2.43 -3.43
N GLY A 172 14.16 -3.75 -3.21
CA GLY A 172 13.92 -4.35 -1.90
C GLY A 172 14.20 -5.85 -1.89
N LYS A 173 14.54 -6.37 -0.71
CA LYS A 173 14.90 -7.79 -0.54
C LYS A 173 13.84 -8.60 0.20
N ASP A 174 12.85 -7.92 0.77
CA ASP A 174 11.81 -8.56 1.57
C ASP A 174 10.75 -9.20 0.69
N THR A 175 10.19 -10.31 1.17
CA THR A 175 9.00 -10.93 0.58
C THR A 175 7.76 -10.31 1.21
N TRP A 176 6.85 -9.80 0.38
CA TRP A 176 5.59 -9.19 0.82
C TRP A 176 4.37 -10.06 0.49
N TYR A 177 3.39 -10.01 1.36
CA TYR A 177 2.06 -10.57 1.20
C TYR A 177 1.02 -9.49 1.44
N PHE A 178 0.15 -9.25 0.47
CA PHE A 178 -0.96 -8.30 0.55
C PHE A 178 -2.28 -9.04 0.62
N TYR A 179 -3.12 -8.68 1.59
CA TYR A 179 -4.36 -9.37 1.93
C TYR A 179 -5.55 -8.50 1.54
N PHE A 180 -6.31 -8.98 0.55
CA PHE A 180 -7.45 -8.28 -0.02
C PHE A 180 -8.75 -8.95 0.37
N ASN A 181 -9.76 -8.13 0.63
CA ASN A 181 -11.12 -8.58 0.85
C ASN A 181 -11.63 -9.33 -0.41
N PRO A 182 -12.17 -10.56 -0.26
CA PRO A 182 -12.61 -11.36 -1.41
C PRO A 182 -13.84 -10.79 -2.13
N ASP A 183 -14.63 -9.95 -1.48
CA ASP A 183 -15.90 -9.42 -2.00
C ASP A 183 -15.71 -8.09 -2.73
N ASN A 184 -14.89 -7.18 -2.18
CA ASN A 184 -14.72 -5.82 -2.71
C ASN A 184 -13.28 -5.45 -3.10
N TYR A 185 -12.31 -6.35 -2.88
CA TYR A 185 -10.90 -6.17 -3.22
C TYR A 185 -10.17 -5.06 -2.44
N ALA A 186 -10.76 -4.53 -1.37
CA ALA A 186 -10.07 -3.60 -0.48
C ALA A 186 -8.81 -4.25 0.12
N LEU A 187 -7.69 -3.51 0.15
CA LEU A 187 -6.50 -3.92 0.89
C LEU A 187 -6.77 -3.74 2.38
N GLU A 188 -6.69 -4.83 3.15
CA GLU A 188 -7.04 -4.83 4.58
C GLU A 188 -5.85 -5.18 5.49
N ALA A 189 -4.84 -5.84 4.97
CA ALA A 189 -3.59 -6.06 5.67
C ALA A 189 -2.44 -6.29 4.69
N TYR A 190 -1.22 -6.13 5.17
CA TYR A 190 -0.03 -6.60 4.47
C TYR A 190 1.01 -7.08 5.47
N GLN A 191 1.92 -7.93 5.00
CA GLN A 191 2.92 -8.59 5.82
C GLN A 191 4.20 -8.71 5.00
N PHE A 192 5.34 -8.53 5.64
CA PHE A 192 6.63 -8.76 5.01
C PHE A 192 7.54 -9.62 5.89
N PHE A 193 8.49 -10.27 5.23
CA PHE A 193 9.48 -11.15 5.84
C PHE A 193 10.86 -10.80 5.27
N HIS A 194 11.87 -10.76 6.14
CA HIS A 194 13.26 -10.77 5.68
C HIS A 194 13.69 -12.20 5.35
N ASP A 195 13.24 -13.17 6.16
CA ASP A 195 13.31 -14.60 5.93
C ASP A 195 11.96 -15.26 6.30
N GLU A 196 11.23 -15.71 5.27
CA GLU A 196 9.94 -16.38 5.45
C GLU A 196 10.02 -17.63 6.33
N ALA A 197 11.14 -18.37 6.27
CA ALA A 197 11.32 -19.60 7.06
C ALA A 197 11.57 -19.29 8.54
N ALA A 198 12.20 -18.15 8.84
CA ALA A 198 12.38 -17.65 10.19
C ALA A 198 11.11 -17.05 10.80
N ASN A 199 10.10 -16.75 9.96
CA ASN A 199 8.88 -16.03 10.33
C ASN A 199 9.21 -14.69 11.03
N ASP A 200 10.25 -14.01 10.54
CA ASP A 200 10.63 -12.67 10.99
C ASP A 200 9.89 -11.58 10.21
N GLY A 201 10.23 -10.31 10.44
CA GLY A 201 9.50 -9.18 9.85
C GLY A 201 8.20 -8.87 10.59
N GLU A 202 7.29 -8.22 9.89
CA GLU A 202 6.12 -7.58 10.49
C GLU A 202 4.85 -7.77 9.65
N TYR A 203 3.70 -7.63 10.30
CA TYR A 203 2.43 -7.47 9.63
C TYR A 203 1.73 -6.20 10.10
N ILE A 204 0.94 -5.64 9.19
CA ILE A 204 0.23 -4.39 9.36
C ILE A 204 -1.24 -4.65 9.09
N MET A 205 -2.07 -4.37 10.08
CA MET A 205 -3.53 -4.44 9.98
C MET A 205 -4.10 -3.06 9.66
N LEU A 206 -4.98 -2.98 8.67
CA LEU A 206 -5.60 -1.74 8.21
C LEU A 206 -7.05 -1.66 8.69
N GLU A 207 -7.44 -0.51 9.20
CA GLU A 207 -8.86 -0.22 9.44
C GLU A 207 -9.53 0.15 8.11
N THR A 208 -10.47 -0.70 7.68
CA THR A 208 -11.14 -0.61 6.38
C THR A 208 -12.65 -0.38 6.48
N ASP A 209 -13.18 -0.24 7.70
CA ASP A 209 -14.57 0.17 7.92
C ASP A 209 -14.75 1.70 7.74
N ASN A 210 -13.66 2.45 7.76
CA ASN A 210 -13.66 3.91 7.60
C ASN A 210 -12.38 4.40 6.89
N PHE A 211 -12.55 4.96 5.70
CA PHE A 211 -11.47 5.52 4.90
C PHE A 211 -11.47 7.04 4.96
N GLU A 212 -10.28 7.64 5.03
CA GLU A 212 -10.12 9.05 4.67
C GLU A 212 -10.08 9.14 3.15
N THR A 213 -10.91 10.01 2.56
CA THR A 213 -10.91 10.22 1.10
C THR A 213 -10.27 11.56 0.77
N ILE A 214 -9.21 11.55 -0.03
CA ILE A 214 -8.52 12.74 -0.51
C ILE A 214 -8.24 12.62 -2.01
N ASN A 215 -8.57 13.63 -2.80
CA ASN A 215 -8.46 13.59 -4.26
C ASN A 215 -9.14 12.35 -4.92
N GLY A 216 -10.23 11.86 -4.33
CA GLY A 216 -10.90 10.63 -4.80
C GLY A 216 -10.26 9.31 -4.33
N ILE A 217 -9.12 9.37 -3.63
CA ILE A 217 -8.35 8.22 -3.16
C ILE A 217 -8.81 7.82 -1.75
N LYS A 218 -9.17 6.54 -1.56
CA LYS A 218 -9.51 5.96 -0.26
C LYS A 218 -8.27 5.45 0.45
N ILE A 219 -7.92 6.11 1.55
CA ILE A 219 -6.75 5.78 2.37
C ILE A 219 -7.21 5.24 3.73
N PRO A 220 -6.77 4.04 4.16
CA PRO A 220 -7.07 3.52 5.48
C PRO A 220 -6.66 4.51 6.56
N LYS A 221 -7.54 4.75 7.54
CA LYS A 221 -7.27 5.72 8.61
C LYS A 221 -6.28 5.20 9.64
N LYS A 222 -6.24 3.90 9.89
CA LYS A 222 -5.41 3.30 10.92
C LYS A 222 -4.58 2.15 10.37
N ARG A 223 -3.30 2.11 10.76
CA ARG A 223 -2.35 1.04 10.44
C ARG A 223 -1.71 0.57 11.74
N SER A 224 -1.98 -0.64 12.16
CA SER A 224 -1.40 -1.22 13.38
C SER A 224 -0.30 -2.22 13.01
N TRP A 225 0.91 -1.98 13.50
CA TRP A 225 2.12 -2.75 13.17
C TRP A 225 2.44 -3.77 14.26
N TYR A 226 2.75 -5.00 13.86
CA TYR A 226 3.03 -6.10 14.78
C TYR A 226 4.21 -6.93 14.29
N THR A 227 4.99 -7.51 15.21
CA THR A 227 5.98 -8.53 14.84
C THR A 227 5.29 -9.82 14.39
N ASN A 228 5.83 -10.48 13.36
CA ASN A 228 5.27 -11.73 12.82
C ASN A 228 5.32 -12.88 13.84
N LYS A 229 6.37 -12.95 14.66
CA LYS A 229 6.63 -14.09 15.53
C LYS A 229 5.93 -14.01 16.88
N GLU A 230 5.92 -12.83 17.50
CA GLU A 230 5.39 -12.65 18.85
C GLU A 230 4.03 -11.94 18.90
N ASP A 231 3.48 -11.51 17.77
CA ASP A 231 2.27 -10.67 17.71
C ASP A 231 2.38 -9.41 18.57
N ARG A 232 3.60 -8.89 18.74
CA ARG A 232 3.86 -7.73 19.59
C ARG A 232 3.52 -6.46 18.82
N LEU A 233 2.58 -5.66 19.36
CA LEU A 233 2.28 -4.33 18.83
C LEU A 233 3.53 -3.43 18.92
N LEU A 234 3.96 -2.92 17.77
CA LEU A 234 5.09 -2.00 17.61
C LEU A 234 4.62 -0.54 17.62
N GLY A 235 3.47 -0.29 17.02
CA GLY A 235 2.89 1.04 16.95
C GLY A 235 1.65 1.08 16.08
N THR A 236 0.97 2.21 16.13
CA THR A 236 -0.21 2.49 15.31
C THR A 236 -0.04 3.85 14.66
N ASP A 237 -0.15 3.91 13.33
CA ASP A 237 -0.28 5.16 12.60
C ASP A 237 -1.76 5.48 12.40
N ILE A 238 -2.17 6.68 12.79
CA ILE A 238 -3.54 7.19 12.67
C ILE A 238 -3.53 8.41 11.76
N LEU A 239 -4.09 8.29 10.56
CA LEU A 239 -4.41 9.39 9.66
C LEU A 239 -5.60 10.16 10.24
N THR A 240 -5.29 11.24 10.94
CA THR A 240 -6.27 12.08 11.63
C THR A 240 -7.03 13.00 10.68
N ARG A 241 -6.36 13.45 9.62
CA ARG A 241 -6.90 14.35 8.60
C ARG A 241 -6.09 14.23 7.31
N ALA A 242 -6.74 14.38 6.16
CA ALA A 242 -6.07 14.72 4.91
C ALA A 242 -6.62 16.05 4.38
N SER A 243 -5.77 16.83 3.71
CA SER A 243 -6.20 18.08 3.05
C SER A 243 -5.57 18.22 1.68
N ASN A 244 -6.37 18.66 0.71
CA ASN A 244 -5.83 19.08 -0.59
C ASN A 244 -4.89 20.27 -0.39
N LYS A 245 -3.86 20.38 -1.22
CA LYS A 245 -3.07 21.61 -1.29
C LYS A 245 -3.98 22.69 -1.86
N THR A 246 -4.34 23.70 -1.07
CA THR A 246 -4.94 24.92 -1.60
C THR A 246 -3.94 25.55 -2.58
N GLU A 247 -4.43 25.87 -3.79
CA GLU A 247 -3.68 26.62 -4.81
C GLU A 247 -3.01 27.87 -4.26
#